data_AF-A7UG01-F1
#
_entry.id   AF-A7UG01-F1
#
_cell.length_a   1.000
_cell.length_b   1.000
_cell.length_c   1.000
_cell.angle_alpha   90.00
_cell.angle_beta   90.00
_cell.angle_gamma   90.00
#
_symmetry.space_group_name_H-M   'P 1'
#
loop_
_entity.id
_entity.type
_entity.pdbx_description
1 polymer ?
#
loop_
_entity_poly.entity_id
_entity_poly.type
_entity_poly.pdbx_seq_one_letter_code
_entity_poly.pdbx_strand_id
1 'polypeptide(L)'
;MLKILLNAGKSPNLVFAYDLFLILTTIIYVKIALTWGQSAGVRSIHTSEASQRLHAEDLSYAYLVGLFEGDGFFTVTKKGKYLAYELGIELSIKDVQLIYKIKNLLAVGVVSFRTRNEIEMVSLRIRKKDHLKEFILPIFDKYPMFSNKQLDYLRFKDALLSGTIYPENLSEYIRDSKPINSIESITSASYFPAWLVGFIEAEGCFSIYKLHKEEDYLVASFDIAQRDGEVLISAIREYLSFTNAIYIDKTNCSRLKVTGVRSIENVINFLQKAPVKLLGNKKLQYLLWIKQLRTIPRYSEKIKIPSNY
;
A
#
# COMPACT_ATOMS: atom_id res chain seq x y z
N MET A 1 15.43 -55.25 -7.92
CA MET A 1 16.66 -55.39 -7.11
C MET A 1 16.70 -54.21 -6.14
N LEU A 2 16.70 -54.30 -4.82
CA LEU A 2 16.79 -55.40 -3.86
C LEU A 2 16.09 -54.91 -2.57
N LYS A 3 15.41 -55.81 -1.86
CA LYS A 3 14.79 -55.66 -0.52
C LYS A 3 15.83 -55.95 0.57
N ILE A 4 15.48 -55.66 1.84
CA ILE A 4 15.58 -56.49 3.09
C ILE A 4 15.96 -55.59 4.29
N LEU A 5 15.02 -55.26 5.20
CA LEU A 5 14.57 -55.97 6.43
C LEU A 5 15.65 -55.99 7.55
N LEU A 6 15.46 -55.26 8.67
CA LEU A 6 14.75 -55.62 9.93
C LEU A 6 15.54 -56.58 10.83
N ASN A 7 15.83 -56.17 12.08
CA ASN A 7 15.58 -57.03 13.24
C ASN A 7 15.63 -56.29 14.59
N ALA A 8 14.72 -56.72 15.45
CA ALA A 8 14.49 -56.29 16.82
C ALA A 8 15.00 -57.33 17.83
N GLY A 9 15.17 -56.92 19.09
CA GLY A 9 15.26 -57.79 20.28
C GLY A 9 15.26 -56.90 21.53
N LYS A 10 14.11 -56.69 22.19
CA LYS A 10 13.49 -57.48 23.28
C LYS A 10 14.34 -57.60 24.56
N SER A 11 13.84 -56.99 25.65
CA SER A 11 13.74 -57.63 26.97
C SER A 11 12.91 -56.75 27.95
N PRO A 12 12.12 -57.33 28.89
CA PRO A 12 10.88 -56.75 29.42
C PRO A 12 10.88 -56.51 30.96
N ASN A 13 9.80 -55.91 31.48
CA ASN A 13 9.03 -56.31 32.68
C ASN A 13 7.91 -55.26 32.90
N LEU A 14 6.64 -55.62 32.64
CA LEU A 14 5.58 -55.92 33.64
C LEU A 14 5.44 -54.78 34.68
N VAL A 15 4.29 -54.10 34.81
CA VAL A 15 3.05 -54.62 35.44
C VAL A 15 1.81 -53.81 35.00
N PHE A 16 0.67 -54.53 34.95
CA PHE A 16 -0.77 -54.19 34.91
C PHE A 16 -1.18 -52.89 35.65
N ALA A 17 -2.32 -52.21 35.44
CA ALA A 17 -3.67 -52.67 35.10
C ALA A 17 -4.54 -51.52 34.53
N TYR A 18 -5.64 -51.92 33.89
CA TYR A 18 -6.71 -51.10 33.31
C TYR A 18 -7.59 -50.42 34.37
N ASP A 19 -8.07 -49.21 34.07
CA ASP A 19 -9.49 -48.75 34.23
C ASP A 19 -9.61 -47.31 33.68
N LEU A 20 -10.14 -47.14 32.46
CA LEU A 20 -11.51 -46.72 32.15
C LEU A 20 -11.86 -45.30 32.64
N PHE A 21 -11.74 -44.31 31.74
CA PHE A 21 -12.53 -43.08 31.86
C PHE A 21 -13.10 -42.67 30.48
N LEU A 22 -14.42 -42.53 30.48
CA LEU A 22 -15.31 -42.36 29.32
C LEU A 22 -15.06 -41.06 28.55
N ILE A 23 -14.94 -41.20 27.23
CA ILE A 23 -15.03 -40.10 26.25
C ILE A 23 -16.50 -39.93 25.87
N LEU A 24 -17.10 -38.80 26.23
CA LEU A 24 -18.43 -38.39 25.77
C LEU A 24 -18.30 -37.65 24.44
N THR A 25 -18.45 -38.37 23.32
CA THR A 25 -18.67 -37.79 21.99
C THR A 25 -20.16 -37.65 21.72
N THR A 26 -20.67 -36.43 21.72
CA THR A 26 -22.06 -36.13 21.30
C THR A 26 -22.16 -36.17 19.77
N ILE A 27 -22.65 -37.30 19.24
CA ILE A 27 -23.07 -37.43 17.84
C ILE A 27 -24.53 -36.98 17.74
N ILE A 28 -24.78 -35.82 17.12
CA ILE A 28 -26.13 -35.39 16.79
C ILE A 28 -26.46 -35.90 15.38
N TYR A 29 -27.27 -36.96 15.31
CA TYR A 29 -27.97 -37.37 14.09
C TYR A 29 -29.22 -36.51 13.91
N VAL A 30 -29.39 -35.89 12.73
CA VAL A 30 -30.65 -35.28 12.31
C VAL A 30 -31.26 -36.11 11.19
N LYS A 31 -32.48 -36.61 11.41
CA LYS A 31 -33.32 -37.34 10.44
C LYS A 31 -33.79 -36.39 9.33
N ILE A 32 -33.67 -36.82 8.07
CA ILE A 32 -34.23 -36.13 6.90
C ILE A 32 -35.68 -36.59 6.72
N ALA A 33 -36.63 -35.66 6.76
CA ALA A 33 -38.01 -35.87 6.35
C ALA A 33 -38.17 -35.37 4.89
N LEU A 34 -38.60 -36.24 3.98
CA LEU A 34 -38.91 -35.90 2.60
C LEU A 34 -40.36 -35.43 2.50
N THR A 35 -40.59 -34.15 2.20
CA THR A 35 -41.91 -33.62 1.83
C THR A 35 -41.81 -32.89 0.50
N TRP A 36 -42.62 -33.33 -0.47
CA TRP A 36 -42.79 -32.71 -1.79
C TRP A 36 -43.67 -31.46 -1.67
N GLY A 37 -43.26 -30.32 -2.24
CA GLY A 37 -44.15 -29.17 -2.47
C GLY A 37 -43.51 -27.78 -2.37
N GLN A 38 -43.38 -27.13 -3.52
CA GLN A 38 -43.30 -25.68 -3.82
C GLN A 38 -42.21 -24.78 -3.21
N SER A 39 -41.58 -23.99 -4.10
CA SER A 39 -40.52 -23.04 -3.85
C SER A 39 -40.97 -21.87 -2.94
N ALA A 40 -40.43 -21.83 -1.73
CA ALA A 40 -40.40 -20.62 -0.92
C ALA A 40 -39.11 -19.85 -1.25
N GLY A 41 -39.26 -18.70 -1.92
CA GLY A 41 -38.18 -17.75 -2.12
C GLY A 41 -37.63 -17.32 -0.76
N VAL A 42 -36.49 -17.87 -0.38
CA VAL A 42 -35.66 -17.32 0.68
C VAL A 42 -35.10 -16.02 0.12
N ARG A 43 -35.72 -14.90 0.50
CA ARG A 43 -35.01 -13.61 0.52
C ARG A 43 -33.73 -13.88 1.30
N SER A 44 -32.60 -13.92 0.60
CA SER A 44 -31.31 -13.83 1.27
C SER A 44 -31.41 -12.60 2.16
N ILE A 45 -31.35 -12.81 3.46
CA ILE A 45 -31.13 -11.72 4.39
C ILE A 45 -29.74 -11.22 4.01
N HIS A 46 -29.71 -10.21 3.12
CA HIS A 46 -28.62 -9.29 3.03
C HIS A 46 -28.57 -8.66 4.43
N THR A 47 -27.82 -9.25 5.33
CA THR A 47 -27.01 -8.44 6.22
C THR A 47 -25.98 -7.78 5.33
N SER A 48 -26.42 -6.78 4.55
CA SER A 48 -25.62 -5.59 4.44
C SER A 48 -25.51 -5.10 5.87
N GLU A 49 -24.53 -5.62 6.62
CA GLU A 49 -23.87 -4.76 7.57
C GLU A 49 -23.59 -3.50 6.77
N ALA A 50 -24.36 -2.46 7.12
CA ALA A 50 -24.34 -1.18 6.46
C ALA A 50 -22.88 -0.88 6.13
N SER A 51 -22.62 -0.61 4.85
CA SER A 51 -21.36 -0.07 4.34
C SER A 51 -20.67 0.61 5.51
N GLN A 52 -19.60 0.00 6.03
CA GLN A 52 -18.85 0.52 7.18
C GLN A 52 -18.73 2.00 6.92
N ARG A 53 -19.51 2.81 7.65
CA ARG A 53 -19.59 4.24 7.38
C ARG A 53 -18.16 4.69 7.57
N LEU A 54 -17.50 5.03 6.46
CA LEU A 54 -16.08 5.31 6.37
C LEU A 54 -15.73 6.15 7.60
N HIS A 55 -15.10 5.53 8.61
CA HIS A 55 -15.03 6.13 9.93
C HIS A 55 -14.42 7.52 9.76
N ALA A 56 -15.17 8.54 10.17
CA ALA A 56 -14.71 9.91 10.12
C ALA A 56 -13.46 9.97 11.01
N GLU A 57 -12.28 9.99 10.37
CA GLU A 57 -10.92 10.28 10.90
C GLU A 57 -9.87 9.19 10.66
N ASP A 58 -10.17 8.08 9.96
CA ASP A 58 -9.15 7.08 9.68
C ASP A 58 -8.08 7.56 8.67
N LEU A 59 -6.92 7.95 9.20
CA LEU A 59 -5.75 8.41 8.44
C LEU A 59 -5.09 7.30 7.60
N SER A 60 -5.48 6.03 7.78
CA SER A 60 -5.06 4.93 6.89
C SER A 60 -5.53 5.16 5.45
N TYR A 61 -6.65 5.85 5.25
CA TYR A 61 -7.11 6.25 3.92
C TYR A 61 -6.29 7.40 3.33
N ALA A 62 -5.81 8.33 4.14
CA ALA A 62 -4.86 9.36 3.66
C ALA A 62 -3.53 8.72 3.22
N TYR A 63 -3.02 7.74 3.99
CA TYR A 63 -1.91 6.90 3.57
C TYR A 63 -2.17 6.22 2.22
N LEU A 64 -3.36 5.64 2.04
CA LEU A 64 -3.75 4.98 0.80
C LEU A 64 -3.73 5.96 -0.38
N VAL A 65 -4.25 7.18 -0.20
CA VAL A 65 -4.19 8.22 -1.24
C VAL A 65 -2.75 8.54 -1.61
N GLY A 66 -1.84 8.73 -0.65
CA GLY A 66 -0.43 8.98 -0.94
C GLY A 66 0.25 7.84 -1.71
N LEU A 67 -0.07 6.60 -1.36
CA LEU A 67 0.44 5.42 -2.06
C LEU A 67 -0.08 5.34 -3.52
N PHE A 68 -1.38 5.55 -3.75
CA PHE A 68 -1.95 5.57 -5.10
C PHE A 68 -1.50 6.80 -5.90
N GLU A 69 -1.18 7.90 -5.23
CA GLU A 69 -0.66 9.09 -5.88
C GLU A 69 0.74 8.88 -6.47
N GLY A 70 1.60 8.11 -5.79
CA GLY A 70 2.87 7.63 -6.35
C GLY A 70 2.61 6.57 -7.43
N ASP A 71 2.35 5.32 -7.01
CA ASP A 71 2.37 4.15 -7.90
C ASP A 71 1.00 3.75 -8.52
N GLY A 72 -0.08 4.36 -8.05
CA GLY A 72 -1.43 4.06 -8.54
C GLY A 72 -1.81 4.82 -9.82
N PHE A 73 -3.05 4.65 -10.28
CA PHE A 73 -3.60 5.39 -11.42
C PHE A 73 -5.13 5.41 -11.42
N PHE A 74 -5.70 6.50 -11.95
CA PHE A 74 -7.09 6.60 -12.36
C PHE A 74 -7.15 6.62 -13.89
N THR A 75 -8.01 5.80 -14.48
CA THR A 75 -8.16 5.76 -15.94
C THR A 75 -9.60 5.59 -16.38
N VAL A 76 -9.93 6.27 -17.48
CA VAL A 76 -11.14 6.05 -18.26
C VAL A 76 -10.67 5.65 -19.66
N THR A 77 -10.83 4.38 -20.01
CA THR A 77 -10.27 3.82 -21.26
C THR A 77 -11.36 3.30 -22.19
N LYS A 78 -11.13 3.41 -23.49
CA LYS A 78 -12.03 2.86 -24.51
C LYS A 78 -11.96 1.32 -24.48
N LYS A 79 -13.11 0.68 -24.33
CA LYS A 79 -13.32 -0.77 -24.40
C LYS A 79 -14.39 -1.07 -25.45
N GLY A 80 -13.96 -1.14 -26.72
CA GLY A 80 -14.87 -1.27 -27.85
C GLY A 80 -15.75 -0.03 -27.99
N LYS A 81 -17.08 -0.21 -27.91
CA LYS A 81 -18.07 0.88 -27.93
C LYS A 81 -18.27 1.56 -26.58
N TYR A 82 -17.75 0.99 -25.48
CA TYR A 82 -17.99 1.48 -24.13
C TYR A 82 -16.72 2.02 -23.48
N LEU A 83 -16.88 2.66 -22.32
CA LEU A 83 -15.80 3.09 -21.45
C LEU A 83 -15.60 2.13 -20.27
N ALA A 84 -14.34 1.85 -19.94
CA ALA A 84 -13.93 1.16 -18.74
C ALA A 84 -13.29 2.15 -17.75
N TYR A 85 -13.85 2.19 -16.54
CA TYR A 85 -13.34 2.99 -15.43
C TYR A 85 -12.49 2.08 -14.55
N GLU A 86 -11.29 2.51 -14.21
CA GLU A 86 -10.36 1.75 -13.38
C GLU A 86 -9.58 2.67 -12.44
N LEU A 87 -9.66 2.39 -11.15
CA LEU A 87 -8.59 2.70 -10.19
C LEU A 87 -7.71 1.45 -10.09
N GLY A 88 -6.40 1.61 -10.22
CA GLY A 88 -5.47 0.51 -10.11
C GLY A 88 -4.14 0.89 -9.48
N ILE A 89 -3.43 -0.13 -8.99
CA ILE A 89 -2.03 -0.05 -8.57
C ILE A 89 -1.37 -1.37 -8.98
N GLU A 90 -0.17 -1.30 -9.56
CA GLU A 90 0.61 -2.46 -10.02
C GLU A 90 2.02 -2.36 -9.46
N LEU A 91 2.41 -3.32 -8.62
CA LEU A 91 3.67 -3.33 -7.88
C LEU A 91 4.47 -4.59 -8.19
N SER A 92 5.76 -4.60 -7.84
CA SER A 92 6.57 -5.82 -7.86
C SER A 92 5.99 -6.89 -6.94
N ILE A 93 6.21 -8.17 -7.25
CA ILE A 93 5.80 -9.30 -6.39
C ILE A 93 6.27 -9.19 -4.94
N LYS A 94 7.37 -8.46 -4.69
CA LYS A 94 7.87 -8.15 -3.33
C LYS A 94 6.82 -7.47 -2.45
N ASP A 95 5.86 -6.77 -3.05
CA ASP A 95 4.77 -6.04 -2.39
C ASP A 95 3.42 -6.77 -2.44
N VAL A 96 3.39 -8.08 -2.70
CA VAL A 96 2.16 -8.87 -2.69
C VAL A 96 1.38 -8.74 -1.38
N GLN A 97 2.07 -8.72 -0.24
CA GLN A 97 1.42 -8.52 1.07
C GLN A 97 0.81 -7.13 1.20
N LEU A 98 1.45 -6.10 0.64
CA LEU A 98 0.92 -4.73 0.63
C LEU A 98 -0.38 -4.67 -0.19
N ILE A 99 -0.42 -5.30 -1.38
CA ILE A 99 -1.62 -5.40 -2.20
C ILE A 99 -2.79 -6.05 -1.43
N TYR A 100 -2.56 -7.15 -0.72
CA TYR A 100 -3.62 -7.78 0.08
C TYR A 100 -4.04 -6.93 1.29
N LYS A 101 -3.12 -6.20 1.93
CA LYS A 101 -3.47 -5.23 2.99
C LYS A 101 -4.37 -4.11 2.45
N ILE A 102 -4.05 -3.55 1.28
CA ILE A 102 -4.87 -2.52 0.62
C ILE A 102 -6.25 -3.09 0.27
N LYS A 103 -6.32 -4.28 -0.31
CA LYS A 103 -7.58 -4.95 -0.64
C LYS A 103 -8.44 -5.15 0.61
N ASN A 104 -7.85 -5.58 1.72
CA ASN A 104 -8.56 -5.78 2.97
C ASN A 104 -9.07 -4.46 3.56
N LEU A 105 -8.27 -3.39 3.49
CA LEU A 105 -8.67 -2.05 3.93
C LEU A 105 -9.83 -1.48 3.10
N LEU A 106 -9.78 -1.65 1.77
CA LEU A 106 -10.83 -1.16 0.87
C LEU A 106 -12.07 -2.06 0.82
N ALA A 107 -11.96 -3.33 1.25
CA ALA A 107 -12.94 -4.40 1.10
C ALA A 107 -13.39 -4.69 -0.36
N VAL A 108 -12.81 -4.02 -1.36
CA VAL A 108 -13.17 -4.13 -2.77
C VAL A 108 -11.93 -4.30 -3.66
N GLY A 109 -12.18 -4.63 -4.93
CA GLY A 109 -11.15 -4.78 -5.95
C GLY A 109 -10.74 -6.22 -6.21
N VAL A 110 -10.03 -6.44 -7.32
CA VAL A 110 -9.58 -7.75 -7.77
C VAL A 110 -8.05 -7.75 -7.81
N VAL A 111 -7.45 -8.77 -7.20
CA VAL A 111 -6.00 -8.98 -7.24
C VAL A 111 -5.68 -9.86 -8.43
N SER A 112 -4.67 -9.49 -9.21
CA SER A 112 -4.20 -10.29 -10.33
C SER A 112 -2.68 -10.26 -10.44
N PHE A 113 -2.11 -11.34 -10.97
CA PHE A 113 -0.67 -11.54 -11.13
C PHE A 113 -0.33 -11.50 -12.62
N ARG A 114 0.84 -10.96 -12.94
CA ARG A 114 1.36 -10.88 -14.30
C ARG A 114 2.85 -11.14 -14.27
N THR A 115 3.32 -11.97 -15.19
CA THR A 115 4.76 -12.18 -15.44
C THR A 115 5.11 -11.63 -16.80
N ARG A 116 6.15 -10.80 -16.88
CA ARG A 116 6.72 -10.32 -18.15
C ARG A 116 8.24 -10.29 -18.04
N ASN A 117 8.92 -10.94 -18.98
CA ASN A 117 10.39 -11.01 -19.02
C ASN A 117 10.98 -11.45 -17.66
N GLU A 118 10.43 -12.52 -17.07
CA GLU A 118 10.83 -13.06 -15.75
C GLU A 118 10.59 -12.13 -14.55
N ILE A 119 9.99 -10.95 -14.77
CA ILE A 119 9.58 -10.04 -13.70
C ILE A 119 8.12 -10.33 -13.36
N GLU A 120 7.89 -10.73 -12.12
CA GLU A 120 6.56 -10.93 -11.56
C GLU A 120 6.02 -9.64 -10.92
N MET A 121 4.81 -9.28 -11.32
CA MET A 121 4.06 -8.12 -10.86
C MET A 121 2.73 -8.57 -10.29
N VAL A 122 2.25 -7.82 -9.32
CA VAL A 122 0.95 -8.00 -8.67
C VAL A 122 0.18 -6.69 -8.77
N SER A 123 -1.12 -6.77 -9.06
CA SER A 123 -1.97 -5.59 -9.20
C SER A 123 -3.27 -5.73 -8.42
N LEU A 124 -3.76 -4.63 -7.89
CA LEU A 124 -5.13 -4.47 -7.39
C LEU A 124 -5.88 -3.54 -8.33
N ARG A 125 -7.03 -3.97 -8.83
CA ARG A 125 -7.85 -3.20 -9.78
C ARG A 125 -9.30 -3.12 -9.33
N ILE A 126 -9.88 -1.92 -9.37
CA ILE A 126 -11.25 -1.63 -8.97
C ILE A 126 -11.97 -1.04 -10.19
N ARG A 127 -12.90 -1.82 -10.73
CA ARG A 127 -13.57 -1.52 -12.01
C ARG A 127 -15.09 -1.44 -11.94
N LYS A 128 -15.69 -2.03 -10.88
CA LYS A 128 -17.14 -1.99 -10.71
C LYS A 128 -17.54 -0.57 -10.35
N LYS A 129 -18.42 0.05 -11.15
CA LYS A 129 -18.83 1.45 -10.99
C LYS A 129 -19.42 1.72 -9.61
N ASP A 130 -20.22 0.81 -9.08
CA ASP A 130 -20.79 0.96 -7.74
C ASP A 130 -19.69 0.99 -6.67
N HIS A 131 -18.70 0.09 -6.75
CA HIS A 131 -17.58 0.10 -5.79
C HIS A 131 -16.75 1.38 -5.90
N LEU A 132 -16.54 1.87 -7.13
CA LEU A 132 -15.85 3.15 -7.34
C LEU A 132 -16.63 4.31 -6.71
N LYS A 133 -17.95 4.37 -6.90
CA LYS A 133 -18.81 5.44 -6.37
C LYS A 133 -18.97 5.38 -4.85
N GLU A 134 -19.17 4.20 -4.29
CA GLU A 134 -19.52 3.99 -2.88
C GLU A 134 -18.29 3.98 -1.95
N PHE A 135 -17.14 3.50 -2.43
CA PHE A 135 -15.94 3.33 -1.59
C PHE A 135 -14.80 4.24 -2.01
N ILE A 136 -14.54 4.40 -3.31
CA ILE A 136 -13.35 5.11 -3.78
C ILE A 136 -13.55 6.63 -3.82
N LEU A 137 -14.62 7.12 -4.44
CA LEU A 137 -14.87 8.58 -4.49
C LEU A 137 -14.89 9.22 -3.09
N PRO A 138 -15.55 8.66 -2.06
CA PRO A 138 -15.55 9.26 -0.73
C PRO A 138 -14.16 9.38 -0.09
N ILE A 139 -13.24 8.43 -0.37
CA ILE A 139 -11.87 8.47 0.15
C ILE A 139 -11.09 9.63 -0.47
N PHE A 140 -11.09 9.73 -1.80
CA PHE A 140 -10.32 10.74 -2.53
C PHE A 140 -10.97 12.14 -2.49
N ASP A 141 -12.28 12.22 -2.20
CA ASP A 141 -12.94 13.49 -1.87
C ASP A 141 -12.54 14.00 -0.48
N LYS A 142 -12.41 13.09 0.50
CA LYS A 142 -12.04 13.44 1.87
C LYS A 142 -10.55 13.76 2.01
N TYR A 143 -9.71 13.03 1.30
CA TYR A 143 -8.26 13.21 1.28
C TYR A 143 -7.82 13.43 -0.17
N PRO A 144 -7.92 14.67 -0.69
CA PRO A 144 -7.44 14.99 -2.04
C PRO A 144 -5.96 14.68 -2.25
N MET A 145 -5.59 14.37 -3.49
CA MET A 145 -4.19 14.27 -3.90
C MET A 145 -3.56 15.67 -3.99
N PHE A 146 -2.26 15.78 -3.73
CA PHE A 146 -1.57 17.08 -3.67
C PHE A 146 -0.95 17.53 -4.99
N SER A 147 -0.50 16.60 -5.83
CA SER A 147 0.03 16.86 -7.16
C SER A 147 -1.07 17.05 -8.20
N ASN A 148 -0.67 17.40 -9.42
CA ASN A 148 -1.59 17.53 -10.55
C ASN A 148 -2.29 16.21 -10.93
N LYS A 149 -1.88 15.05 -10.37
CA LYS A 149 -2.62 13.79 -10.51
C LYS A 149 -4.03 13.87 -9.92
N GLN A 150 -4.30 14.82 -9.02
CA GLN A 150 -5.65 15.19 -8.60
C GLN A 150 -6.56 15.56 -9.78
N LEU A 151 -6.04 16.16 -10.85
CA LEU A 151 -6.83 16.47 -12.04
C LEU A 151 -7.33 15.19 -12.74
N ASP A 152 -6.55 14.11 -12.72
CA ASP A 152 -6.97 12.81 -13.27
C ASP A 152 -8.15 12.27 -12.46
N TYR A 153 -8.08 12.37 -11.13
CA TYR A 153 -9.16 11.97 -10.25
C TYR A 153 -10.42 12.80 -10.50
N LEU A 154 -10.31 14.12 -10.61
CA LEU A 154 -11.45 15.00 -10.87
C LEU A 154 -12.13 14.67 -12.20
N ARG A 155 -11.34 14.47 -13.28
CA ARG A 155 -11.86 14.02 -14.58
C ARG A 155 -12.54 12.66 -14.48
N PHE A 156 -11.90 11.71 -13.80
CA PHE A 156 -12.44 10.37 -13.59
C PHE A 156 -13.77 10.40 -12.83
N LYS A 157 -13.84 11.17 -11.75
CA LYS A 157 -15.02 11.37 -10.91
C LYS A 157 -16.16 11.97 -11.71
N ASP A 158 -15.91 13.06 -12.43
CA ASP A 158 -16.91 13.76 -13.23
C ASP A 158 -17.52 12.85 -14.30
N ALA A 159 -16.69 12.16 -15.08
CA ALA A 159 -17.14 11.20 -16.09
C ALA A 159 -17.94 10.03 -15.47
N LEU A 160 -17.53 9.53 -14.30
CA LEU A 160 -18.21 8.43 -13.61
C LEU A 160 -19.58 8.84 -13.05
N LEU A 161 -19.68 10.04 -12.48
CA LEU A 161 -20.91 10.58 -11.88
C LEU A 161 -21.93 11.04 -12.93
N SER A 162 -21.47 11.66 -14.02
CA SER A 162 -22.31 12.02 -15.18
C SER A 162 -22.87 10.79 -15.92
N GLY A 163 -22.38 9.59 -15.60
CA GLY A 163 -22.85 8.35 -16.23
C GLY A 163 -22.31 8.17 -17.65
N THR A 164 -21.21 8.83 -18.00
CA THR A 164 -20.60 8.74 -19.34
C THR A 164 -20.20 7.29 -19.64
N ILE A 165 -20.85 6.69 -20.64
CA ILE A 165 -20.63 5.28 -21.05
C ILE A 165 -19.98 5.14 -22.42
N TYR A 166 -20.15 6.13 -23.30
CA TYR A 166 -19.70 6.10 -24.69
C TYR A 166 -18.49 7.01 -24.88
N PRO A 167 -17.43 6.57 -25.59
CA PRO A 167 -16.22 7.37 -25.81
C PRO A 167 -16.44 8.73 -26.48
N GLU A 168 -17.41 8.83 -27.40
CA GLU A 168 -17.78 10.07 -28.10
C GLU A 168 -18.28 11.18 -27.17
N ASN A 169 -18.76 10.81 -25.97
CA ASN A 169 -19.24 11.75 -24.96
C ASN A 169 -18.15 12.11 -23.94
N LEU A 170 -16.93 11.56 -24.08
CA LEU A 170 -15.80 11.86 -23.20
C LEU A 170 -14.95 12.96 -23.82
N SER A 171 -14.79 14.08 -23.11
CA SER A 171 -13.90 15.16 -23.53
C SER A 171 -12.44 14.69 -23.59
N GLU A 172 -11.71 15.26 -24.56
CA GLU A 172 -10.25 15.15 -24.59
C GLU A 172 -9.67 15.74 -23.32
N TYR A 173 -8.57 15.14 -22.86
CA TYR A 173 -7.95 15.52 -21.60
C TYR A 173 -6.45 15.29 -21.68
N ILE A 174 -5.74 16.33 -21.27
CA ILE A 174 -4.32 16.31 -21.01
C ILE A 174 -4.18 16.93 -19.63
N ARG A 175 -3.45 16.26 -18.74
CA ARG A 175 -3.21 16.77 -17.39
C ARG A 175 -2.45 18.09 -17.49
N ASP A 176 -2.96 19.14 -16.85
CA ASP A 176 -2.26 20.42 -16.78
C ASP A 176 -0.95 20.25 -16.00
N SER A 177 0.08 20.96 -16.46
CA SER A 177 1.38 21.05 -15.81
C SER A 177 1.40 22.10 -14.70
N LYS A 178 0.44 23.04 -14.69
CA LYS A 178 0.36 24.08 -13.66
C LYS A 178 0.03 23.46 -12.30
N PRO A 179 0.83 23.75 -11.25
CA PRO A 179 0.56 23.27 -9.90
C PRO A 179 -0.83 23.72 -9.40
N ILE A 180 -1.60 22.78 -8.87
CA ILE A 180 -2.95 23.04 -8.33
C ILE A 180 -2.94 23.46 -6.85
N ASN A 181 -1.82 23.26 -6.16
CA ASN A 181 -1.63 23.55 -4.75
C ASN A 181 -0.37 24.43 -4.57
N SER A 182 -0.29 25.11 -3.42
CA SER A 182 0.93 25.81 -2.98
C SER A 182 1.68 24.97 -1.95
N ILE A 183 2.93 25.33 -1.67
CA ILE A 183 3.72 24.71 -0.61
C ILE A 183 2.98 24.79 0.73
N GLU A 184 2.47 25.98 1.08
CA GLU A 184 1.73 26.23 2.31
C GLU A 184 0.43 25.42 2.41
N SER A 185 -0.34 25.30 1.32
CA SER A 185 -1.59 24.53 1.35
C SER A 185 -1.34 23.03 1.52
N ILE A 186 -0.21 22.52 1.03
CA ILE A 186 0.20 21.13 1.23
C ILE A 186 0.64 20.90 2.67
N THR A 187 1.56 21.72 3.19
CA THR A 187 2.16 21.50 4.52
C THR A 187 1.19 21.74 5.67
N SER A 188 0.17 22.59 5.47
CA SER A 188 -0.88 22.86 6.45
C SER A 188 -2.02 21.83 6.48
N ALA A 189 -2.10 20.94 5.48
CA ALA A 189 -3.17 19.94 5.43
C ALA A 189 -3.03 18.93 6.59
N SER A 190 -4.10 18.75 7.38
CA SER A 190 -4.08 17.94 8.60
C SER A 190 -3.74 16.45 8.37
N TYR A 191 -4.00 15.94 7.17
CA TYR A 191 -3.71 14.56 6.76
C TYR A 191 -2.37 14.42 6.02
N PHE A 192 -1.64 15.51 5.77
CA PHE A 192 -0.34 15.49 5.07
C PHE A 192 0.66 14.51 5.69
N PRO A 193 0.81 14.39 7.03
CA PRO A 193 1.74 13.44 7.62
C PRO A 193 1.40 11.98 7.28
N ALA A 194 0.10 11.64 7.25
CA ALA A 194 -0.35 10.29 6.91
C ALA A 194 -0.19 10.00 5.41
N TRP A 195 -0.58 10.97 4.58
CA TRP A 195 -0.38 10.93 3.13
C TRP A 195 1.10 10.76 2.77
N LEU A 196 2.00 11.50 3.44
CA LEU A 196 3.44 11.47 3.15
C LEU A 196 4.05 10.10 3.45
N VAL A 197 3.57 9.38 4.47
CA VAL A 197 4.01 7.99 4.71
C VAL A 197 3.62 7.08 3.55
N GLY A 198 2.41 7.24 3.00
CA GLY A 198 1.96 6.49 1.82
C GLY A 198 2.76 6.85 0.57
N PHE A 199 3.04 8.13 0.38
CA PHE A 199 3.85 8.61 -0.73
C PHE A 199 5.31 8.14 -0.62
N ILE A 200 5.87 8.04 0.59
CA ILE A 200 7.19 7.42 0.84
C ILE A 200 7.18 5.92 0.56
N GLU A 201 6.08 5.21 0.88
CA GLU A 201 5.93 3.78 0.54
C GLU A 201 6.12 3.56 -0.97
N ALA A 202 5.58 4.43 -1.82
CA ALA A 202 5.81 4.43 -3.27
C ALA A 202 7.19 4.98 -3.64
N GLU A 203 7.38 6.30 -3.51
CA GLU A 203 8.44 7.07 -4.19
C GLU A 203 9.71 7.27 -3.34
N GLY A 204 9.64 7.02 -2.04
CA GLY A 204 10.78 7.18 -1.14
C GLY A 204 11.84 6.10 -1.32
N CYS A 205 13.10 6.38 -1.04
CA CYS A 205 14.17 5.39 -1.09
C CYS A 205 15.12 5.56 0.10
N PHE A 206 15.35 4.47 0.83
CA PHE A 206 16.35 4.40 1.88
C PHE A 206 17.55 3.60 1.39
N SER A 207 18.73 4.21 1.38
CA SER A 207 19.93 3.54 0.87
C SER A 207 21.15 3.78 1.76
N ILE A 208 22.07 2.81 1.74
CA ILE A 208 23.42 2.93 2.27
C ILE A 208 24.37 2.42 1.19
N TYR A 209 25.44 3.18 0.94
CA TYR A 209 26.42 2.85 -0.08
C TYR A 209 27.81 3.37 0.32
N LYS A 210 28.85 2.76 -0.24
CA LYS A 210 30.22 3.27 -0.13
C LYS A 210 30.36 4.55 -0.97
N LEU A 211 30.95 5.60 -0.40
CA LEU A 211 31.18 6.85 -1.14
C LEU A 211 32.17 6.64 -2.29
N HIS A 212 33.24 5.90 -2.01
CA HIS A 212 34.26 5.49 -2.98
C HIS A 212 34.41 3.97 -2.91
N LYS A 213 34.61 3.31 -4.06
CA LYS A 213 34.69 1.83 -4.14
C LYS A 213 35.79 1.25 -3.25
N GLU A 214 36.91 1.96 -3.16
CA GLU A 214 38.13 1.53 -2.46
C GLU A 214 38.10 1.85 -0.96
N GLU A 215 37.14 2.66 -0.51
CA GLU A 215 37.02 3.04 0.90
C GLU A 215 35.91 2.24 1.59
N ASP A 216 36.04 2.07 2.90
CA ASP A 216 34.98 1.52 3.75
C ASP A 216 34.04 2.61 4.30
N TYR A 217 34.15 3.83 3.77
CA TYR A 217 33.30 4.94 4.18
C TYR A 217 31.87 4.80 3.64
N LEU A 218 30.93 4.50 4.53
CA LEU A 218 29.52 4.35 4.21
C LEU A 218 28.74 5.67 4.38
N VAL A 219 27.86 5.94 3.42
CA VAL A 219 26.93 7.07 3.42
C VAL A 219 25.51 6.53 3.38
N ALA A 220 24.67 7.03 4.28
CA ALA A 220 23.23 6.80 4.24
C ALA A 220 22.55 7.94 3.48
N SER A 221 21.56 7.59 2.65
CA SER A 221 20.69 8.57 2.00
C SER A 221 19.21 8.25 2.18
N PHE A 222 18.43 9.33 2.17
CA PHE A 222 17.01 9.30 1.84
C PHE A 222 16.81 10.10 0.55
N ASP A 223 16.08 9.52 -0.39
CA ASP A 223 15.78 10.11 -1.69
C ASP A 223 14.27 10.04 -1.94
N ILE A 224 13.69 11.06 -2.55
CA ILE A 224 12.30 11.05 -3.03
C ILE A 224 12.19 11.89 -4.30
N ALA A 225 11.34 11.48 -5.23
CA ALA A 225 11.22 12.13 -6.53
C ALA A 225 9.80 12.10 -7.06
N GLN A 226 9.48 13.06 -7.93
CA GLN A 226 8.21 13.11 -8.65
C GLN A 226 8.37 13.88 -9.97
N ARG A 227 7.82 13.33 -11.06
CA ARG A 227 7.76 14.03 -12.35
C ARG A 227 6.75 15.18 -12.28
N ASP A 228 7.13 16.34 -12.83
CA ASP A 228 6.35 17.58 -12.78
C ASP A 228 5.96 17.96 -11.33
N GLY A 229 6.83 17.61 -10.37
CA GLY A 229 6.51 17.61 -8.94
C GLY A 229 7.21 18.68 -8.11
N GLU A 230 7.71 19.76 -8.71
CA GLU A 230 8.56 20.75 -8.03
C GLU A 230 7.92 21.30 -6.75
N VAL A 231 6.65 21.71 -6.81
CA VAL A 231 5.92 22.24 -5.65
C VAL A 231 5.75 21.18 -4.56
N LEU A 232 5.40 19.95 -4.95
CA LEU A 232 5.21 18.85 -4.00
C LEU A 232 6.53 18.46 -3.30
N ILE A 233 7.60 18.32 -4.06
CA ILE A 233 8.93 17.98 -3.53
C ILE A 233 9.47 19.14 -2.68
N SER A 234 9.15 20.39 -3.02
CA SER A 234 9.47 21.57 -2.21
C SER A 234 8.71 21.58 -0.87
N ALA A 235 7.43 21.21 -0.88
CA ALA A 235 6.65 21.05 0.34
C ALA A 235 7.22 19.96 1.26
N ILE A 236 7.61 18.81 0.71
CA ILE A 236 8.26 17.74 1.49
C ILE A 236 9.61 18.22 2.05
N ARG A 237 10.41 18.94 1.25
CA ARG A 237 11.68 19.54 1.67
C ARG A 237 11.51 20.48 2.85
N GLU A 238 10.54 21.40 2.77
CA GLU A 238 10.26 22.36 3.84
C GLU A 238 9.74 21.66 5.10
N TYR A 239 8.75 20.78 4.93
CA TYR A 239 8.12 20.06 6.04
C TYR A 239 9.11 19.20 6.84
N LEU A 240 10.04 18.52 6.16
CA LEU A 240 11.09 17.71 6.80
C LEU A 240 12.34 18.53 7.18
N SER A 241 12.28 19.86 7.03
CA SER A 241 13.36 20.79 7.36
C SER A 241 14.70 20.45 6.68
N PHE A 242 14.64 20.11 5.40
CA PHE A 242 15.83 19.85 4.58
C PHE A 242 16.33 21.13 3.92
N THR A 243 17.66 21.27 3.85
CA THR A 243 18.32 22.42 3.22
C THR A 243 18.86 22.08 1.83
N ASN A 244 19.04 20.80 1.50
CA ASN A 244 19.53 20.33 0.20
C ASN A 244 18.70 20.90 -0.96
N ALA A 245 19.37 21.32 -2.03
CA ALA A 245 18.70 21.78 -3.25
C ALA A 245 17.95 20.63 -3.92
N ILE A 246 16.82 20.95 -4.56
CA ILE A 246 16.07 20.02 -5.39
C ILE A 246 16.73 20.00 -6.76
N TYR A 247 17.06 18.81 -7.25
CA TYR A 247 17.60 18.62 -8.58
C TYR A 247 16.47 18.29 -9.54
N ILE A 248 16.35 19.03 -10.64
CA ILE A 248 15.41 18.75 -11.71
C ILE A 248 16.19 18.14 -12.89
N ASP A 249 15.83 16.93 -13.28
CA ASP A 249 16.49 16.25 -14.40
C ASP A 249 15.89 16.62 -15.77
N LYS A 250 16.51 16.10 -16.84
CA LYS A 250 16.13 16.38 -18.23
C LYS A 250 14.70 15.94 -18.59
N THR A 251 14.07 15.11 -17.76
CA THR A 251 12.69 14.62 -17.95
C THR A 251 11.66 15.40 -17.13
N ASN A 252 12.08 16.53 -16.54
CA ASN A 252 11.32 17.32 -15.59
C ASN A 252 10.95 16.55 -14.31
N CYS A 253 11.81 15.62 -13.89
CA CYS A 253 11.66 14.93 -12.62
C CYS A 253 12.38 15.71 -11.52
N SER A 254 11.60 16.17 -10.54
CA SER A 254 12.11 16.85 -9.34
C SER A 254 12.57 15.80 -8.32
N ARG A 255 13.83 15.87 -7.92
CA ARG A 255 14.50 14.85 -7.08
C ARG A 255 15.13 15.52 -5.87
N LEU A 256 14.78 15.03 -4.69
CA LEU A 256 15.31 15.50 -3.42
C LEU A 256 16.12 14.37 -2.78
N LYS A 257 17.41 14.63 -2.54
CA LYS A 257 18.34 13.69 -1.91
C LYS A 257 18.97 14.33 -0.68
N VAL A 258 18.97 13.60 0.43
CA VAL A 258 19.62 14.01 1.67
C VAL A 258 20.53 12.92 2.22
N THR A 259 21.69 13.31 2.73
CA THR A 259 22.70 12.40 3.33
C THR A 259 23.25 12.91 4.67
N GLY A 260 22.98 14.17 5.01
CA GLY A 260 23.45 14.82 6.23
C GLY A 260 22.82 14.22 7.48
N VAL A 261 23.58 14.15 8.57
CA VAL A 261 23.14 13.53 9.84
C VAL A 261 21.82 14.11 10.33
N ARG A 262 21.68 15.44 10.35
CA ARG A 262 20.43 16.13 10.74
C ARG A 262 19.25 15.76 9.84
N SER A 263 19.45 15.71 8.52
CA SER A 263 18.38 15.34 7.58
C SER A 263 17.95 13.89 7.76
N ILE A 264 18.91 12.97 7.97
CA ILE A 264 18.62 11.56 8.29
C ILE A 264 17.85 11.44 9.60
N GLU A 265 18.25 12.18 10.64
CA GLU A 265 17.52 12.23 11.91
C GLU A 265 16.08 12.74 11.74
N ASN A 266 15.88 13.79 10.93
CA ASN A 266 14.54 14.32 10.65
C ASN A 266 13.63 13.27 9.98
N VAL A 267 14.16 12.49 9.02
CA VAL A 267 13.42 11.39 8.37
C VAL A 267 12.99 10.34 9.39
N ILE A 268 13.91 9.92 10.27
CA ILE A 268 13.65 8.92 11.30
C ILE A 268 12.60 9.44 12.29
N ASN A 269 12.76 10.68 12.76
CA ASN A 269 11.83 11.31 13.69
C ASN A 269 10.43 11.46 13.09
N PHE A 270 10.34 11.84 11.82
CA PHE A 270 9.07 11.91 11.11
C PHE A 270 8.37 10.54 11.06
N LEU A 271 9.04 9.51 10.53
CA LEU A 271 8.44 8.18 10.40
C LEU A 271 8.09 7.56 11.77
N GLN A 272 8.87 7.86 12.81
CA GLN A 272 8.58 7.38 14.16
C GLN A 272 7.29 7.99 14.73
N LYS A 273 7.08 9.30 14.51
CA LYS A 273 5.95 10.07 15.07
C LYS A 273 4.72 10.11 14.17
N ALA A 274 4.86 9.73 12.89
CA ALA A 274 3.76 9.75 11.94
C ALA A 274 2.57 8.90 12.44
N PRO A 275 1.32 9.32 12.13
CA PRO A 275 0.11 8.68 12.65
C PRO A 275 -0.16 7.28 12.06
N VAL A 276 0.57 6.92 11.01
CA VAL A 276 0.49 5.65 10.27
C VAL A 276 1.91 5.16 9.99
N LYS A 277 2.03 3.88 9.60
CA LYS A 277 3.33 3.22 9.37
C LYS A 277 3.43 2.72 7.94
N LEU A 278 4.66 2.56 7.45
CA LEU A 278 4.94 1.80 6.23
C LEU A 278 4.43 0.37 6.41
N LEU A 279 3.85 -0.21 5.35
CA LEU A 279 3.16 -1.49 5.39
C LEU A 279 3.76 -2.55 4.48
N GLY A 280 4.52 -2.15 3.45
CA GLY A 280 5.04 -3.04 2.41
C GLY A 280 6.54 -3.30 2.50
N ASN A 281 7.15 -3.55 1.35
CA ASN A 281 8.58 -3.75 1.20
C ASN A 281 9.38 -2.48 1.59
N LYS A 282 8.79 -1.28 1.51
CA LYS A 282 9.45 -0.06 2.00
C LYS A 282 9.66 -0.11 3.52
N LYS A 283 8.76 -0.72 4.29
CA LYS A 283 8.96 -0.99 5.72
C LYS A 283 10.22 -1.84 5.95
N LEU A 284 10.37 -2.94 5.19
CA LEU A 284 11.55 -3.79 5.29
C LEU A 284 12.83 -3.05 4.92
N GLN A 285 12.81 -2.27 3.84
CA GLN A 285 13.94 -1.42 3.45
C GLN A 285 14.32 -0.45 4.57
N TYR A 286 13.35 0.25 5.15
CA TYR A 286 13.56 1.17 6.27
C TYR A 286 14.14 0.46 7.50
N LEU A 287 13.62 -0.70 7.89
CA LEU A 287 14.14 -1.46 9.03
C LEU A 287 15.59 -1.92 8.83
N LEU A 288 15.94 -2.37 7.62
CA LEU A 288 17.32 -2.73 7.27
C LEU A 288 18.23 -1.50 7.26
N TRP A 289 17.73 -0.36 6.79
CA TRP A 289 18.44 0.91 6.82
C TRP A 289 18.73 1.39 8.25
N ILE A 290 17.72 1.36 9.13
CA ILE A 290 17.86 1.63 10.56
C ILE A 290 18.88 0.70 11.21
N LYS A 291 18.84 -0.60 10.91
CA LYS A 291 19.79 -1.59 11.44
C LYS A 291 21.23 -1.24 11.08
N GLN A 292 21.49 -0.87 9.82
CA GLN A 292 22.82 -0.51 9.34
C GLN A 292 23.27 0.87 9.84
N LEU A 293 22.37 1.84 10.01
CA LEU A 293 22.72 3.15 10.58
C LEU A 293 23.35 3.02 11.97
N ARG A 294 22.94 2.02 12.77
CA ARG A 294 23.54 1.74 14.09
C ARG A 294 25.01 1.33 14.03
N THR A 295 25.50 0.85 12.89
CA THR A 295 26.89 0.41 12.72
C THR A 295 27.79 1.49 12.12
N ILE A 296 27.26 2.67 11.79
CA ILE A 296 28.01 3.75 11.15
C ILE A 296 28.20 4.90 12.17
N PRO A 297 29.41 5.09 12.74
CA PRO A 297 29.67 6.05 13.83
C PRO A 297 29.14 7.46 13.58
N ARG A 298 29.30 7.95 12.34
CA ARG A 298 28.78 9.26 11.90
C ARG A 298 27.31 9.50 12.24
N TYR A 299 26.49 8.46 12.18
CA TYR A 299 25.06 8.52 12.45
C TYR A 299 24.73 7.98 13.86
N SER A 300 25.28 6.83 14.25
CA SER A 300 24.94 6.16 15.51
C SER A 300 25.34 6.94 16.76
N GLU A 301 26.40 7.74 16.70
CA GLU A 301 26.84 8.58 17.84
C GLU A 301 26.00 9.84 18.02
N LYS A 302 25.28 10.27 16.97
CA LYS A 302 24.58 11.57 16.93
C LYS A 302 23.06 11.45 16.92
N ILE A 303 22.53 10.33 16.43
CA ILE A 303 21.11 10.10 16.29
C ILE A 303 20.68 9.08 17.33
N LYS A 304 19.61 9.38 18.09
CA LYS A 304 18.95 8.37 18.94
C LYS A 304 18.09 7.44 18.07
N ILE A 305 18.74 6.47 17.42
CA ILE A 305 18.09 5.55 16.49
C ILE A 305 17.09 4.64 17.24
N PRO A 306 15.79 4.65 16.90
CA PRO A 306 14.77 3.88 17.61
C PRO A 306 14.99 2.37 17.46
N SER A 307 14.68 1.58 18.49
CA SER A 307 14.74 0.11 18.45
C SER A 307 13.50 -0.53 17.80
N ASN A 308 12.34 0.12 17.93
CA ASN A 308 11.04 -0.38 17.47
C ASN A 308 10.39 0.61 16.49
N TYR A 309 9.77 0.06 15.43
CA TYR A 309 9.06 0.81 14.39
C TYR A 309 7.70 0.20 14.02
#